data_AF-A0A534NKA3-F1
#
_entry.id   AF-A0A534NKA3-F1
#
_cell.length_a   1.000
_cell.length_b   1.000
_cell.length_c   1.000
_cell.angle_alpha   90.00
_cell.angle_beta   90.00
_cell.angle_gamma   90.00
#
_symmetry.space_group_name_H-M   'P 1'
#
loop_
_entity.id
_entity.type
_entity.pdbx_description
1 polymer ?
#
loop_
_entity_poly.entity_id
_entity_poly.type
_entity_poly.pdbx_seq_one_letter_code
_entity_poly.pdbx_strand_id
1 'polypeptide(L)'
;MEAEEARSNARAAQQRLAELERELKATKDDLGKLAVEAEASAVSEAEVRSEMERLIAAQTQPPAGARDEDVARERARAEEQERLREKAEQELALERVRTEEKERLRAEVAEELSEALARAEEQERLRAKAEEESARERARAEELEQLRKQAGDELVAQRTTAAEKLEELKDELAAAAGREAAMSDEIEDAQRKTSKELAAARAELSAEADKLGEMQRKLDEATGREKAAPQPESQTGKRTSGDLKAVSAERDAAAERATRAEAHAAELQAMLDGLGRERVQLRSEAGALRARVESLTSAASRARSLIEEADDLRSDSGFAKKVERAAVSHPPPPPPPATAESSDGPVPLPRPTRKR
;
A
#
# COMPACT_ATOMS: atom_id res chain seq x y z
N MET A 1 6.74 32.38 2.41
CA MET A 1 6.86 33.79 1.99
C MET A 1 5.49 34.41 1.74
N GLU A 2 4.59 33.79 0.98
CA GLU A 2 3.23 34.34 0.72
C GLU A 2 2.40 34.62 1.99
N ALA A 3 2.49 33.77 3.02
CA ALA A 3 1.78 33.99 4.29
C ALA A 3 2.36 35.16 5.12
N GLU A 4 3.64 35.51 4.93
CA GLU A 4 4.27 36.65 5.60
C GLU A 4 3.96 37.96 4.87
N GLU A 5 3.88 37.92 3.54
CA GLU A 5 3.42 39.05 2.72
C GLU A 5 1.95 39.37 2.98
N ALA A 6 1.08 38.37 3.12
CA ALA A 6 -0.32 38.56 3.48
C ALA A 6 -0.48 39.23 4.86
N ARG A 7 0.34 38.82 5.86
CA ARG A 7 0.35 39.44 7.19
C ARG A 7 0.90 40.86 7.17
N SER A 8 1.89 41.14 6.32
CA SER A 8 2.43 42.49 6.11
C SER A 8 1.39 43.43 5.48
N ASN A 9 0.69 42.96 4.45
CA ASN A 9 -0.38 43.70 3.79
C ASN A 9 -1.58 43.95 4.70
N ALA A 10 -1.95 42.97 5.54
CA ALA A 10 -3.01 43.15 6.54
C ALA A 10 -2.65 44.24 7.58
N ARG A 11 -1.40 44.28 8.04
CA ARG A 11 -0.93 45.33 8.96
C ARG A 11 -0.90 46.71 8.29
N ALA A 12 -0.47 46.78 7.03
CA ALA A 12 -0.49 48.03 6.26
C ALA A 12 -1.92 48.54 6.04
N ALA A 13 -2.88 47.64 5.78
CA ALA A 13 -4.30 47.98 5.66
C ALA A 13 -4.88 48.50 6.99
N GLN A 14 -4.52 47.88 8.12
CA GLN A 14 -4.93 48.35 9.45
C GLN A 14 -4.37 49.74 9.78
N GLN A 15 -3.12 50.03 9.39
CA GLN A 15 -2.53 51.36 9.58
C GLN A 15 -3.25 52.42 8.76
N ARG A 16 -3.58 52.13 7.50
CA ARG A 16 -4.35 53.04 6.64
C ARG A 16 -5.76 53.31 7.18
N LEU A 17 -6.43 52.30 7.72
CA LEU A 17 -7.74 52.49 8.38
C LEU A 17 -7.64 53.42 9.59
N ALA A 18 -6.63 53.23 10.45
CA ALA A 18 -6.41 54.09 11.60
C ALA A 18 -6.05 55.54 11.23
N GLU A 19 -5.39 55.76 10.08
CA GLU A 19 -5.12 57.09 9.54
C GLU A 19 -6.42 57.75 9.03
N LEU A 20 -7.22 57.03 8.25
CA LEU A 20 -8.52 57.53 7.76
C LEU A 20 -9.49 57.86 8.91
N GLU A 21 -9.50 57.07 9.99
CA GLU A 21 -10.32 57.37 11.18
C GLU A 21 -9.87 58.67 11.88
N ARG A 22 -8.57 58.95 11.92
CA ARG A 22 -8.05 60.21 12.47
C ARG A 22 -8.40 61.40 11.59
N GLU A 23 -8.29 61.25 10.27
CA GLU A 23 -8.69 62.29 9.31
C GLU A 23 -10.19 62.58 9.36
N LEU A 24 -11.03 61.53 9.50
CA LEU A 24 -12.48 61.70 9.66
C LEU A 24 -12.81 62.41 10.97
N LYS A 25 -12.10 62.09 12.05
CA LYS A 25 -12.25 62.80 13.32
C LYS A 25 -11.85 64.27 13.21
N ALA A 26 -10.70 64.55 12.57
CA ALA A 26 -10.23 65.92 12.37
C ALA A 26 -11.21 66.75 11.52
N THR A 27 -11.71 66.19 10.41
CA THR A 27 -12.69 66.88 9.56
C THR A 27 -14.03 67.09 10.27
N LYS A 28 -14.45 66.16 11.13
CA LYS A 28 -15.64 66.34 11.97
C LYS A 28 -15.45 67.45 13.01
N ASP A 29 -14.27 67.51 13.62
CA ASP A 29 -13.94 68.57 14.57
C ASP A 29 -13.85 69.94 13.87
N ASP A 30 -13.33 70.01 12.65
CA ASP A 30 -13.28 71.24 11.85
C ASP A 30 -14.66 71.67 11.34
N LEU A 31 -15.53 70.74 10.94
CA LEU A 31 -16.94 71.04 10.65
C LEU A 31 -17.68 71.53 11.90
N GLY A 32 -17.36 70.98 13.08
CA GLY A 32 -17.88 71.46 14.36
C GLY A 32 -17.45 72.91 14.64
N LYS A 33 -16.20 73.27 14.37
CA LYS A 33 -15.73 74.66 14.50
C LYS A 33 -16.41 75.60 13.52
N LEU A 34 -16.55 75.20 12.25
CA LEU A 34 -17.25 75.99 11.24
C LEU A 34 -18.73 76.20 11.58
N ALA A 35 -19.39 75.20 12.17
CA ALA A 35 -20.77 75.35 12.65
C ALA A 35 -20.86 76.37 13.78
N VAL A 36 -19.92 76.34 14.74
CA VAL A 36 -19.86 77.32 15.84
C VAL A 36 -19.55 78.73 15.32
N GLU A 37 -18.66 78.87 14.33
CA GLU A 37 -18.36 80.15 13.69
C GLU A 37 -19.55 80.68 12.88
N ALA A 38 -20.29 79.81 12.20
CA ALA A 38 -21.51 80.18 11.48
C ALA A 38 -22.63 80.62 12.44
N GLU A 39 -22.78 79.94 13.58
CA GLU A 39 -23.72 80.38 14.63
C GLU A 39 -23.29 81.72 15.25
N ALA A 40 -21.99 81.91 15.51
CA ALA A 40 -21.48 83.20 15.99
C ALA A 40 -21.68 84.33 14.96
N SER A 41 -21.51 84.04 13.67
CA SER A 41 -21.77 84.99 12.58
C SER A 41 -23.26 85.31 12.45
N ALA A 42 -24.14 84.31 12.58
CA ALA A 42 -25.59 84.51 12.56
C ALA A 42 -26.09 85.33 13.77
N VAL A 43 -25.48 85.13 14.95
CA VAL A 43 -25.76 85.95 16.14
C VAL A 43 -25.25 87.38 15.94
N SER A 44 -24.05 87.57 15.38
CA SER A 44 -23.53 88.90 15.05
C SER A 44 -24.38 89.62 13.99
N GLU A 45 -24.84 88.92 12.96
CA GLU A 45 -25.78 89.49 11.97
C GLU A 45 -27.14 89.83 12.60
N ALA A 46 -27.63 89.01 13.53
CA ALA A 46 -28.87 89.30 14.25
C ALA A 46 -28.73 90.52 15.18
N GLU A 47 -27.57 90.69 15.83
CA GLU A 47 -27.26 91.88 16.62
C GLU A 47 -27.17 93.14 15.76
N VAL A 48 -26.48 93.06 14.60
CA VAL A 48 -26.40 94.16 13.62
C VAL A 48 -27.77 94.50 13.05
N ARG A 49 -28.63 93.51 12.75
CA ARG A 49 -30.02 93.76 12.33
C ARG A 49 -30.85 94.41 13.44
N SER A 50 -30.65 94.03 14.70
CA SER A 50 -31.33 94.66 15.85
C SER A 50 -30.87 96.11 16.08
N GLU A 51 -29.58 96.42 15.85
CA GLU A 51 -29.05 97.78 15.90
C GLU A 51 -29.52 98.63 14.70
N MET A 52 -29.62 98.02 13.52
CA MET A 52 -30.15 98.67 12.32
C MET A 52 -31.65 98.93 12.43
N GLU A 53 -32.44 98.02 13.04
CA GLU A 53 -33.85 98.26 13.37
C GLU A 53 -34.03 99.37 14.42
N ARG A 54 -33.12 99.49 15.40
CA ARG A 54 -33.11 100.63 16.34
C ARG A 54 -32.79 101.96 15.65
N LEU A 55 -31.88 101.97 14.67
CA LEU A 55 -31.57 103.16 13.87
C LEU A 55 -32.71 103.56 12.94
N ILE A 56 -33.40 102.60 12.33
CA ILE A 56 -34.56 102.84 11.46
C ILE A 56 -35.77 103.34 12.27
N ALA A 57 -35.98 102.83 13.50
CA ALA A 57 -37.01 103.33 14.40
C ALA A 57 -36.77 104.79 14.87
N ALA A 58 -35.52 105.27 14.85
CA ALA A 58 -35.15 106.64 15.23
C ALA A 58 -35.19 107.65 14.05
N GLN A 59 -35.42 107.20 12.82
CA GLN A 59 -35.25 108.01 11.61
C GLN A 59 -36.50 107.96 10.69
N THR A 60 -37.68 108.23 11.26
CA THR A 60 -38.91 108.41 10.48
C THR A 60 -39.22 109.89 10.23
N GLN A 61 -38.67 110.45 9.16
CA GLN A 61 -39.29 111.54 8.40
C GLN A 61 -38.90 111.40 6.90
N PRO A 62 -39.85 111.45 5.95
CA PRO A 62 -39.56 111.27 4.53
C PRO A 62 -39.33 112.63 3.84
N PRO A 63 -38.46 112.69 2.82
CA PRO A 63 -38.65 113.63 1.73
C PRO A 63 -39.12 112.90 0.47
N ALA A 64 -40.14 113.51 -0.14
CA ALA A 64 -40.73 113.08 -1.39
C ALA A 64 -39.86 113.50 -2.58
N GLY A 65 -39.69 112.58 -3.54
CA GLY A 65 -39.42 112.95 -4.94
C GLY A 65 -38.24 112.20 -5.59
N ALA A 66 -38.54 111.06 -6.24
CA ALA A 66 -37.87 110.53 -7.44
C ALA A 66 -38.42 109.12 -7.77
N ARG A 67 -39.73 109.00 -8.03
CA ARG A 67 -40.42 107.69 -8.04
C ARG A 67 -40.14 106.77 -9.24
N ASP A 68 -39.46 107.22 -10.29
CA ASP A 68 -39.33 106.41 -11.52
C ASP A 68 -37.93 105.82 -11.74
N GLU A 69 -36.86 106.43 -11.20
CA GLU A 69 -35.49 105.85 -11.28
C GLU A 69 -35.19 104.85 -10.16
N ASP A 70 -35.76 105.03 -8.97
CA ASP A 70 -35.56 104.13 -7.83
C ASP A 70 -36.31 102.80 -8.01
N VAL A 71 -37.48 102.81 -8.64
CA VAL A 71 -38.22 101.58 -8.99
C VAL A 71 -37.47 100.75 -10.04
N ALA A 72 -36.76 101.39 -10.97
CA ALA A 72 -35.92 100.68 -11.95
C ALA A 72 -34.68 100.06 -11.31
N ARG A 73 -34.05 100.75 -10.35
CA ARG A 73 -32.91 100.21 -9.57
C ARG A 73 -33.34 99.10 -8.62
N GLU A 74 -34.51 99.21 -7.99
CA GLU A 74 -35.08 98.16 -7.15
C GLU A 74 -35.44 96.91 -7.96
N ARG A 75 -36.02 97.07 -9.16
CA ARG A 75 -36.27 95.95 -10.08
C ARG A 75 -34.97 95.29 -10.54
N ALA A 76 -33.94 96.07 -10.91
CA ALA A 76 -32.64 95.52 -11.29
C ALA A 76 -31.97 94.75 -10.13
N ARG A 77 -32.07 95.24 -8.89
CA ARG A 77 -31.59 94.52 -7.70
C ARG A 77 -32.41 93.26 -7.41
N ALA A 78 -33.73 93.29 -7.62
CA ALA A 78 -34.58 92.12 -7.46
C ALA A 78 -34.27 91.05 -8.51
N GLU A 79 -34.08 91.43 -9.79
CA GLU A 79 -33.64 90.53 -10.86
C GLU A 79 -32.23 89.98 -10.60
N GLU A 80 -31.32 90.79 -10.06
CA GLU A 80 -29.99 90.33 -9.65
C GLU A 80 -30.05 89.34 -8.47
N GLN A 81 -30.91 89.60 -7.48
CA GLN A 81 -31.16 88.67 -6.38
C GLN A 81 -31.83 87.37 -6.85
N GLU A 82 -32.76 87.44 -7.80
CA GLU A 82 -33.38 86.27 -8.41
C GLU A 82 -32.34 85.43 -9.16
N ARG A 83 -31.47 86.05 -9.96
CA ARG A 83 -30.34 85.36 -10.61
C ARG A 83 -29.36 84.73 -9.63
N LEU A 84 -29.09 85.37 -8.50
CA LEU A 84 -28.24 84.81 -7.45
C LEU A 84 -28.91 83.63 -6.75
N ARG A 85 -30.24 83.67 -6.53
CA ARG A 85 -31.01 82.54 -6.00
C ARG A 85 -31.03 81.38 -6.97
N GLU A 86 -31.29 81.62 -8.26
CA GLU A 86 -31.25 80.59 -9.29
C GLU A 86 -29.86 79.94 -9.38
N LYS A 87 -28.77 80.72 -9.31
CA LYS A 87 -27.41 80.18 -9.27
C LYS A 87 -27.14 79.35 -8.01
N ALA A 88 -27.56 79.81 -6.84
CA ALA A 88 -27.42 79.07 -5.59
C ALA A 88 -28.23 77.76 -5.61
N GLU A 89 -29.44 77.77 -6.19
CA GLU A 89 -30.26 76.57 -6.38
C GLU A 89 -29.61 75.60 -7.38
N GLN A 90 -29.01 76.10 -8.46
CA GLN A 90 -28.25 75.27 -9.41
C GLN A 90 -27.00 74.67 -8.77
N GLU A 91 -26.26 75.42 -7.95
CA GLU A 91 -25.09 74.91 -7.22
C GLU A 91 -25.50 73.85 -6.19
N LEU A 92 -26.57 74.07 -5.42
CA LEU A 92 -27.12 73.07 -4.49
C LEU A 92 -27.61 71.82 -5.23
N ALA A 93 -28.22 71.95 -6.40
CA ALA A 93 -28.62 70.81 -7.22
C ALA A 93 -27.41 70.00 -7.72
N LEU A 94 -26.35 70.68 -8.16
CA LEU A 94 -25.10 70.04 -8.57
C LEU A 94 -24.40 69.35 -7.39
N GLU A 95 -24.41 69.95 -6.21
CA GLU A 95 -23.88 69.31 -5.01
C GLU A 95 -24.67 68.06 -4.62
N ARG A 96 -26.00 68.09 -4.71
CA ARG A 96 -26.85 66.90 -4.47
C ARG A 96 -26.52 65.77 -5.44
N VAL A 97 -26.37 66.06 -6.73
CA VAL A 97 -25.96 65.06 -7.73
C VAL A 97 -24.57 64.51 -7.40
N ARG A 98 -23.61 65.36 -7.04
CA ARG A 98 -22.27 64.93 -6.63
C ARG A 98 -22.29 64.08 -5.36
N THR A 99 -23.15 64.36 -4.39
CA THR A 99 -23.28 63.54 -3.18
C THR A 99 -23.93 62.20 -3.49
N GLU A 100 -24.98 62.18 -4.30
CA GLU A 100 -25.62 60.93 -4.75
C GLU A 100 -24.66 60.06 -5.56
N GLU A 101 -23.86 60.65 -6.45
CA GLU A 101 -22.83 59.95 -7.21
C GLU A 101 -21.72 59.39 -6.30
N LYS A 102 -21.26 60.17 -5.31
CA LYS A 102 -20.32 59.68 -4.29
C LYS A 102 -20.90 58.53 -3.46
N GLU A 103 -22.19 58.58 -3.12
CA GLU A 103 -22.86 57.51 -2.40
C GLU A 103 -23.01 56.24 -3.23
N ARG A 104 -23.33 56.37 -4.54
CA ARG A 104 -23.34 55.24 -5.48
C ARG A 104 -21.98 54.57 -5.60
N LEU A 105 -20.92 55.34 -5.81
CA LEU A 105 -19.55 54.82 -5.89
C LEU A 105 -19.12 54.15 -4.58
N ARG A 106 -19.52 54.69 -3.42
CA ARG A 106 -19.26 54.04 -2.12
C ARG A 106 -19.99 52.71 -1.98
N ALA A 107 -21.24 52.61 -2.46
CA ALA A 107 -22.01 51.38 -2.46
C ALA A 107 -21.37 50.33 -3.40
N GLU A 108 -20.98 50.71 -4.61
CA GLU A 108 -20.28 49.84 -5.57
C GLU A 108 -18.96 49.31 -5.00
N VAL A 109 -18.12 50.19 -4.43
CA VAL A 109 -16.86 49.76 -3.79
C VAL A 109 -17.12 48.85 -2.59
N ALA A 110 -18.16 49.10 -1.80
CA ALA A 110 -18.52 48.23 -0.68
C ALA A 110 -18.98 46.83 -1.16
N GLU A 111 -19.73 46.77 -2.26
CA GLU A 111 -20.15 45.51 -2.88
C GLU A 111 -18.94 44.74 -3.43
N GLU A 112 -18.06 45.39 -4.20
CA GLU A 112 -16.83 44.78 -4.72
C GLU A 112 -15.90 44.26 -3.61
N LEU A 113 -15.76 45.02 -2.51
CA LEU A 113 -14.99 44.57 -1.34
C LEU A 113 -15.65 43.35 -0.68
N SER A 114 -16.97 43.31 -0.60
CA SER A 114 -17.69 42.15 -0.04
C SER A 114 -17.52 40.90 -0.91
N GLU A 115 -17.56 41.04 -2.24
CA GLU A 115 -17.31 39.94 -3.17
C GLU A 115 -15.85 39.48 -3.12
N ALA A 116 -14.89 40.40 -3.02
CA ALA A 116 -13.48 40.08 -2.91
C ALA A 116 -13.18 39.31 -1.62
N LEU A 117 -13.81 39.70 -0.50
CA LEU A 117 -13.70 38.97 0.77
C LEU A 117 -14.32 37.57 0.66
N ALA A 118 -15.50 37.43 0.05
CA ALA A 118 -16.13 36.13 -0.15
C ALA A 118 -15.27 35.20 -1.02
N ARG A 119 -14.66 35.71 -2.10
CA ARG A 119 -13.72 34.95 -2.95
C ARG A 119 -12.46 34.55 -2.16
N ALA A 120 -11.93 35.44 -1.31
CA ALA A 120 -10.78 35.15 -0.47
C ALA A 120 -11.08 34.03 0.56
N GLU A 121 -12.24 34.09 1.21
CA GLU A 121 -12.70 33.03 2.12
C GLU A 121 -12.89 31.69 1.40
N GLU A 122 -13.44 31.71 0.19
CA GLU A 122 -13.60 30.49 -0.62
C GLU A 122 -12.24 29.89 -1.01
N GLN A 123 -11.27 30.72 -1.41
CA GLN A 123 -9.91 30.27 -1.70
C GLN A 123 -9.23 29.68 -0.46
N GLU A 124 -9.42 30.28 0.71
CA GLU A 124 -8.89 29.74 1.97
C GLU A 124 -9.52 28.39 2.30
N ARG A 125 -10.83 28.22 2.11
CA ARG A 125 -11.52 26.94 2.28
C ARG A 125 -11.01 25.87 1.31
N LEU A 126 -10.73 26.23 0.06
CA LEU A 126 -10.17 25.30 -0.93
C LEU A 126 -8.74 24.89 -0.57
N ARG A 127 -7.90 25.83 -0.11
CA ARG A 127 -6.55 25.53 0.38
C ARG A 127 -6.59 24.60 1.60
N ALA A 128 -7.45 24.87 2.58
CA ALA A 128 -7.61 24.02 3.75
C ALA A 128 -8.05 22.59 3.37
N LYS A 129 -8.99 22.46 2.42
CA LYS A 129 -9.41 21.14 1.90
C LYS A 129 -8.28 20.41 1.19
N ALA A 130 -7.50 21.09 0.35
CA ALA A 130 -6.37 20.50 -0.35
C ALA A 130 -5.27 20.06 0.63
N GLU A 131 -5.00 20.85 1.67
CA GLU A 131 -4.09 20.46 2.74
C GLU A 131 -4.58 19.23 3.49
N GLU A 132 -5.86 19.17 3.85
CA GLU A 132 -6.47 18.02 4.50
C GLU A 132 -6.41 16.75 3.63
N GLU A 133 -6.71 16.88 2.33
CA GLU A 133 -6.60 15.77 1.39
C GLU A 133 -5.15 15.28 1.26
N SER A 134 -4.19 16.20 1.13
CA SER A 134 -2.76 15.85 1.09
C SER A 134 -2.29 15.17 2.38
N ALA A 135 -2.82 15.56 3.54
CA ALA A 135 -2.52 14.93 4.82
C ALA A 135 -3.10 13.52 4.90
N ARG A 136 -4.33 13.31 4.41
CA ARG A 136 -4.95 11.98 4.31
C ARG A 136 -4.19 11.08 3.34
N GLU A 137 -3.72 11.59 2.21
CA GLU A 137 -2.90 10.84 1.26
C GLU A 137 -1.55 10.43 1.86
N ARG A 138 -0.87 11.33 2.57
CA ARG A 138 0.36 11.01 3.30
C ARG A 138 0.13 9.92 4.35
N ALA A 139 -0.95 10.02 5.12
CA ALA A 139 -1.30 8.99 6.11
C ALA A 139 -1.55 7.62 5.46
N ARG A 140 -2.27 7.57 4.33
CA ARG A 140 -2.47 6.33 3.55
C ARG A 140 -1.15 5.78 3.00
N ALA A 141 -0.25 6.65 2.52
CA ALA A 141 1.06 6.24 2.02
C ALA A 141 1.94 5.65 3.13
N GLU A 142 1.89 6.23 4.34
CA GLU A 142 2.57 5.72 5.53
C GLU A 142 2.00 4.37 5.98
N GLU A 143 0.68 4.21 5.99
CA GLU A 143 0.01 2.94 6.29
C GLU A 143 0.39 1.84 5.30
N LEU A 144 0.40 2.14 3.99
CA LEU A 144 0.87 1.20 2.96
C LEU A 144 2.35 0.85 3.12
N GLU A 145 3.20 1.80 3.52
CA GLU A 145 4.61 1.52 3.80
C GLU A 145 4.78 0.61 5.04
N GLN A 146 3.97 0.81 6.09
CA GLN A 146 3.95 -0.05 7.27
C GLN A 146 3.49 -1.47 6.93
N LEU A 147 2.40 -1.62 6.17
CA LEU A 147 1.92 -2.92 5.71
C LEU A 147 2.96 -3.64 4.85
N ARG A 148 3.67 -2.92 3.98
CA ARG A 148 4.77 -3.49 3.18
C ARG A 148 5.96 -3.92 4.03
N LYS A 149 6.27 -3.20 5.11
CA LYS A 149 7.32 -3.61 6.08
C LYS A 149 6.90 -4.86 6.81
N GLN A 150 5.69 -4.89 7.38
CA GLN A 150 5.13 -6.05 8.07
C GLN A 150 5.10 -7.29 7.19
N ALA A 151 4.60 -7.18 5.95
CA ALA A 151 4.59 -8.30 5.00
C ALA A 151 6.01 -8.78 4.67
N GLY A 152 6.98 -7.87 4.55
CA GLY A 152 8.39 -8.24 4.37
C GLY A 152 8.97 -9.00 5.58
N ASP A 153 8.71 -8.53 6.79
CA ASP A 153 9.17 -9.15 8.03
C ASP A 153 8.54 -10.54 8.22
N GLU A 154 7.24 -10.69 7.90
CA GLU A 154 6.55 -11.98 7.91
C GLU A 154 7.13 -12.97 6.91
N LEU A 155 7.46 -12.54 5.68
CA LEU A 155 8.11 -13.39 4.69
C LEU A 155 9.50 -13.84 5.14
N VAL A 156 10.27 -12.96 5.78
CA VAL A 156 11.58 -13.32 6.35
C VAL A 156 11.41 -14.34 7.47
N ALA A 157 10.44 -14.16 8.38
CA ALA A 157 10.16 -15.12 9.45
C ALA A 157 9.67 -16.49 8.92
N GLN A 158 8.85 -16.50 7.86
CA GLN A 158 8.44 -17.73 7.20
C GLN A 158 9.64 -18.44 6.55
N ARG A 159 10.57 -17.69 5.96
CA ARG A 159 11.79 -18.26 5.38
C ARG A 159 12.71 -18.87 6.42
N THR A 160 12.93 -18.20 7.55
CA THR A 160 13.82 -18.73 8.60
C THR A 160 13.24 -20.02 9.18
N THR A 161 11.96 -20.04 9.52
CA THR A 161 11.28 -21.24 10.01
C THR A 161 11.23 -22.37 8.98
N ALA A 162 11.05 -22.06 7.70
CA ALA A 162 11.12 -23.06 6.63
C ALA A 162 12.56 -23.61 6.44
N ALA A 163 13.58 -22.76 6.58
CA ALA A 163 14.97 -23.17 6.48
C ALA A 163 15.38 -24.09 7.64
N GLU A 164 14.96 -23.78 8.87
CA GLU A 164 15.17 -24.63 10.05
C GLU A 164 14.54 -26.02 9.85
N LYS A 165 13.28 -26.08 9.43
CA LYS A 165 12.60 -27.35 9.11
C LYS A 165 13.28 -28.13 8.00
N LEU A 166 13.84 -27.44 7.01
CA LEU A 166 14.53 -28.07 5.90
C LEU A 166 15.85 -28.72 6.36
N GLU A 167 16.60 -28.04 7.24
CA GLU A 167 17.80 -28.64 7.86
C GLU A 167 17.44 -29.82 8.76
N GLU A 168 16.40 -29.71 9.60
CA GLU A 168 15.91 -30.82 10.42
C GLU A 168 15.55 -32.05 9.56
N LEU A 169 14.84 -31.86 8.45
CA LEU A 169 14.50 -32.95 7.53
C LEU A 169 15.70 -33.53 6.77
N LYS A 170 16.75 -32.73 6.51
CA LYS A 170 18.00 -33.25 5.93
C LYS A 170 18.74 -34.13 6.94
N ASP A 171 18.80 -33.70 8.19
CA ASP A 171 19.40 -34.48 9.28
C ASP A 171 18.63 -35.79 9.49
N GLU A 172 17.29 -35.74 9.49
CA GLU A 172 16.43 -36.92 9.54
C GLU A 172 16.66 -37.85 8.34
N LEU A 173 16.78 -37.29 7.13
CA LEU A 173 17.07 -38.07 5.93
C LEU A 173 18.45 -38.74 6.00
N ALA A 174 19.47 -38.04 6.49
CA ALA A 174 20.81 -38.60 6.69
C ALA A 174 20.79 -39.73 7.72
N ALA A 175 20.09 -39.53 8.85
CA ALA A 175 19.91 -40.55 9.86
C ALA A 175 19.11 -41.76 9.34
N ALA A 176 18.05 -41.52 8.56
CA ALA A 176 17.25 -42.57 7.94
C ALA A 176 18.06 -43.36 6.90
N ALA A 177 18.86 -42.69 6.07
CA ALA A 177 19.76 -43.34 5.13
C ALA A 177 20.84 -44.17 5.84
N GLY A 178 21.37 -43.69 6.96
CA GLY A 178 22.29 -44.46 7.81
C GLY A 178 21.64 -45.71 8.40
N ARG A 179 20.39 -45.61 8.88
CA ARG A 179 19.60 -46.76 9.34
C ARG A 179 19.27 -47.73 8.22
N GLU A 180 18.90 -47.22 7.04
CA GLU A 180 18.65 -48.04 5.83
C GLU A 180 19.90 -48.84 5.47
N ALA A 181 21.07 -48.20 5.43
CA ALA A 181 22.33 -48.87 5.11
C ALA A 181 22.67 -49.96 6.13
N ALA A 182 22.60 -49.64 7.43
CA ALA A 182 22.87 -50.60 8.50
C ALA A 182 21.89 -51.79 8.47
N MET A 183 20.59 -51.54 8.37
CA MET A 183 19.59 -52.61 8.27
C MET A 183 19.72 -53.39 6.95
N SER A 184 20.06 -52.74 5.85
CA SER A 184 20.26 -53.44 4.58
C SER A 184 21.44 -54.39 4.64
N ASP A 185 22.55 -54.01 5.29
CA ASP A 185 23.70 -54.89 5.51
C ASP A 185 23.33 -56.06 6.42
N GLU A 186 22.61 -55.80 7.52
CA GLU A 186 22.10 -56.85 8.42
C GLU A 186 21.14 -57.81 7.71
N ILE A 187 20.22 -57.28 6.89
CA ILE A 187 19.29 -58.08 6.08
C ILE A 187 20.07 -58.91 5.06
N GLU A 188 21.08 -58.36 4.38
CA GLU A 188 21.87 -59.11 3.40
C GLU A 188 22.67 -60.24 4.06
N ASP A 189 23.24 -60.00 5.23
CA ASP A 189 23.94 -61.05 5.98
C ASP A 189 22.98 -62.12 6.53
N ALA A 190 21.81 -61.71 7.04
CA ALA A 190 20.76 -62.63 7.45
C ALA A 190 20.23 -63.45 6.26
N GLN A 191 20.02 -62.84 5.09
CA GLN A 191 19.65 -63.52 3.85
C GLN A 191 20.72 -64.51 3.40
N ARG A 192 22.00 -64.14 3.45
CA ARG A 192 23.10 -65.06 3.11
C ARG A 192 23.15 -66.25 4.06
N LYS A 193 22.93 -66.03 5.35
CA LYS A 193 22.93 -67.09 6.37
C LYS A 193 21.73 -68.04 6.19
N THR A 194 20.52 -67.50 6.14
CA THR A 194 19.29 -68.28 5.93
C THR A 194 19.28 -68.99 4.58
N SER A 195 19.82 -68.39 3.51
CA SER A 195 19.98 -69.06 2.21
C SER A 195 20.96 -70.24 2.28
N LYS A 196 22.06 -70.14 3.05
CA LYS A 196 22.98 -71.27 3.26
C LYS A 196 22.31 -72.37 4.07
N GLU A 197 21.59 -72.02 5.13
CA GLU A 197 20.84 -72.98 5.96
C GLU A 197 19.75 -73.68 5.15
N LEU A 198 19.04 -72.96 4.29
CA LEU A 198 18.02 -73.51 3.41
C LEU A 198 18.62 -74.43 2.33
N ALA A 199 19.80 -74.08 1.79
CA ALA A 199 20.52 -74.96 0.87
C ALA A 199 20.94 -76.27 1.56
N ALA A 200 21.42 -76.19 2.81
CA ALA A 200 21.75 -77.37 3.61
C ALA A 200 20.51 -78.22 3.93
N ALA A 201 19.41 -77.60 4.39
CA ALA A 201 18.16 -78.29 4.67
C ALA A 201 17.56 -78.98 3.43
N ARG A 202 17.67 -78.35 2.24
CA ARG A 202 17.27 -78.98 0.98
C ARG A 202 18.17 -80.16 0.61
N ALA A 203 19.47 -80.08 0.86
CA ALA A 203 20.38 -81.19 0.63
C ALA A 203 20.09 -82.37 1.57
N GLU A 204 19.80 -82.10 2.85
CA GLU A 204 19.35 -83.11 3.81
C GLU A 204 18.03 -83.75 3.38
N LEU A 205 17.04 -82.94 2.99
CA LEU A 205 15.77 -83.43 2.48
C LEU A 205 15.97 -84.34 1.25
N SER A 206 16.84 -83.94 0.31
CA SER A 206 17.17 -84.76 -0.86
C SER A 206 17.79 -86.09 -0.45
N ALA A 207 18.73 -86.10 0.50
CA ALA A 207 19.36 -87.31 0.99
C ALA A 207 18.37 -88.24 1.70
N GLU A 208 17.40 -87.69 2.43
CA GLU A 208 16.34 -88.47 3.07
C GLU A 208 15.33 -89.01 2.07
N ALA A 209 14.99 -88.25 1.03
CA ALA A 209 14.16 -88.71 -0.08
C ALA A 209 14.82 -89.86 -0.86
N ASP A 210 16.13 -89.76 -1.13
CA ASP A 210 16.91 -90.83 -1.75
C ASP A 210 16.92 -92.08 -0.87
N LYS A 211 17.14 -91.93 0.44
CA LYS A 211 17.12 -93.04 1.41
C LYS A 211 15.75 -93.69 1.52
N LEU A 212 14.67 -92.90 1.50
CA LEU A 212 13.29 -93.41 1.43
C LEU A 212 13.07 -94.20 0.15
N GLY A 213 13.53 -93.70 -1.00
CA GLY A 213 13.48 -94.39 -2.29
C GLY A 213 14.21 -95.73 -2.28
N GLU A 214 15.41 -95.78 -1.68
CA GLU A 214 16.17 -97.04 -1.51
C GLU A 214 15.46 -98.03 -0.58
N MET A 215 14.92 -97.56 0.55
CA MET A 215 14.17 -98.43 1.48
C MET A 215 12.88 -98.95 0.86
N GLN A 216 12.16 -98.11 0.11
CA GLN A 216 10.97 -98.50 -0.66
C GLN A 216 11.32 -99.61 -1.66
N ARG A 217 12.39 -99.44 -2.45
CA ARG A 217 12.87 -100.49 -3.38
C ARG A 217 13.23 -101.79 -2.67
N LYS A 218 13.90 -101.73 -1.51
CA LYS A 218 14.24 -102.92 -0.70
C LYS A 218 12.98 -103.62 -0.17
N LEU A 219 11.97 -102.86 0.23
CA LEU A 219 10.69 -103.37 0.73
C LEU A 219 9.89 -104.03 -0.41
N ASP A 220 9.87 -103.41 -1.60
CA ASP A 220 9.26 -103.96 -2.81
C ASP A 220 9.98 -105.24 -3.29
N GLU A 221 11.31 -105.28 -3.24
CA GLU A 221 12.11 -106.44 -3.64
C GLU A 221 11.95 -107.62 -2.65
N ALA A 222 11.88 -107.33 -1.35
CA ALA A 222 11.67 -108.35 -0.32
C ALA A 222 10.24 -108.92 -0.37
N THR A 223 9.21 -108.09 -0.55
CA THR A 223 7.82 -108.55 -0.71
C THR A 223 7.55 -109.21 -2.06
N GLY A 224 8.23 -108.79 -3.12
CA GLY A 224 8.21 -109.44 -4.44
C GLY A 224 8.86 -110.83 -4.42
N ARG A 225 9.98 -111.02 -3.71
CA ARG A 225 10.61 -112.33 -3.49
C ARG A 225 9.73 -113.27 -2.66
N GLU A 226 9.01 -112.75 -1.67
CA GLU A 226 8.11 -113.52 -0.81
C GLU A 226 6.89 -114.08 -1.57
N LYS A 227 6.41 -113.38 -2.62
CA LYS A 227 5.37 -113.88 -3.53
C LYS A 227 5.86 -114.88 -4.58
N ALA A 228 7.16 -114.91 -4.89
CA ALA A 228 7.72 -115.72 -5.97
C ALA A 228 8.18 -117.13 -5.53
N ALA A 229 8.25 -117.43 -4.23
CA ALA A 229 8.75 -118.71 -3.73
C ALA A 229 7.63 -119.58 -3.11
N PRO A 230 7.32 -120.78 -3.65
CA PRO A 230 6.46 -121.73 -2.99
C PRO A 230 7.27 -122.73 -2.14
N GLN A 231 7.10 -122.65 -0.80
CA GLN A 231 7.27 -123.71 0.22
C GLN A 231 8.70 -124.21 0.55
N PRO A 232 8.88 -125.06 1.59
CA PRO A 232 8.73 -124.76 3.01
C PRO A 232 10.01 -125.14 3.80
N GLU A 233 10.38 -124.42 4.86
CA GLU A 233 10.97 -125.01 6.08
C GLU A 233 11.28 -123.93 7.12
N SER A 234 10.94 -124.29 8.36
CA SER A 234 10.87 -123.46 9.55
C SER A 234 12.26 -123.08 10.08
N GLN A 235 12.71 -121.86 9.80
CA GLN A 235 13.56 -121.02 10.67
C GLN A 235 13.87 -119.66 10.02
N THR A 236 13.72 -119.55 8.70
CA THR A 236 14.00 -118.32 7.93
C THR A 236 12.84 -117.31 7.94
N GLY A 237 11.57 -117.75 7.95
CA GLY A 237 10.39 -116.87 7.91
C GLY A 237 10.22 -115.93 9.12
N LYS A 238 10.75 -116.28 10.30
CA LYS A 238 10.77 -115.36 11.46
C LYS A 238 11.84 -114.27 11.34
N ARG A 239 12.97 -114.56 10.69
CA ARG A 239 14.04 -113.58 10.45
C ARG A 239 13.63 -112.59 9.36
N THR A 240 13.10 -113.09 8.24
CA THR A 240 12.64 -112.22 7.14
C THR A 240 11.49 -111.29 7.53
N SER A 241 10.53 -111.74 8.35
CA SER A 241 9.46 -110.84 8.83
C SER A 241 9.91 -109.85 9.90
N GLY A 242 10.93 -110.19 10.70
CA GLY A 242 11.59 -109.26 11.61
C GLY A 242 12.34 -108.16 10.86
N ASP A 243 13.08 -108.54 9.82
CA ASP A 243 13.83 -107.63 8.95
C ASP A 243 12.89 -106.71 8.15
N LEU A 244 11.79 -107.23 7.62
CA LEU A 244 10.75 -106.42 6.96
C LEU A 244 10.11 -105.40 7.91
N LYS A 245 9.84 -105.77 9.16
CA LYS A 245 9.33 -104.84 10.18
C LYS A 245 10.36 -103.78 10.55
N ALA A 246 11.64 -104.16 10.64
CA ALA A 246 12.73 -103.22 10.89
C ALA A 246 12.87 -102.21 9.74
N VAL A 247 12.86 -102.67 8.48
CA VAL A 247 12.91 -101.79 7.29
C VAL A 247 11.67 -100.90 7.20
N SER A 248 10.47 -101.40 7.54
CA SER A 248 9.26 -100.57 7.61
C SER A 248 9.34 -99.50 8.69
N ALA A 249 9.82 -99.84 9.89
CA ALA A 249 10.00 -98.89 10.98
C ALA A 249 11.06 -97.83 10.65
N GLU A 250 12.16 -98.23 9.98
CA GLU A 250 13.17 -97.29 9.48
C GLU A 250 12.62 -96.38 8.37
N ARG A 251 11.76 -96.90 7.48
CA ARG A 251 11.06 -96.11 6.46
C ARG A 251 10.15 -95.06 7.09
N ASP A 252 9.33 -95.45 8.06
CA ASP A 252 8.42 -94.52 8.73
C ASP A 252 9.21 -93.47 9.53
N ALA A 253 10.30 -93.86 10.20
CA ALA A 253 11.21 -92.92 10.84
C ALA A 253 11.91 -91.97 9.85
N ALA A 254 12.25 -92.42 8.64
CA ALA A 254 12.80 -91.56 7.60
C ALA A 254 11.74 -90.62 7.00
N ALA A 255 10.50 -91.07 6.85
CA ALA A 255 9.39 -90.23 6.41
C ALA A 255 9.11 -89.12 7.43
N GLU A 256 9.12 -89.43 8.72
CA GLU A 256 8.99 -88.41 9.77
C GLU A 256 10.13 -87.38 9.72
N ARG A 257 11.39 -87.81 9.51
CA ARG A 257 12.50 -86.86 9.37
C ARG A 257 12.33 -85.98 8.13
N ALA A 258 11.90 -86.56 7.00
CA ALA A 258 11.69 -85.81 5.76
C ALA A 258 10.59 -84.74 5.92
N THR A 259 9.48 -85.06 6.60
CA THR A 259 8.44 -84.06 6.90
C THR A 259 8.92 -82.93 7.81
N ARG A 260 9.81 -83.22 8.78
CA ARG A 260 10.42 -82.19 9.63
C ARG A 260 11.40 -81.33 8.84
N ALA A 261 12.18 -81.93 7.95
CA ALA A 261 13.11 -81.22 7.07
C ALA A 261 12.36 -80.32 6.05
N GLU A 262 11.24 -80.78 5.50
CA GLU A 262 10.33 -79.98 4.67
C GLU A 262 9.75 -78.79 5.44
N ALA A 263 9.24 -79.01 6.65
CA ALA A 263 8.72 -77.94 7.49
C ALA A 263 9.81 -76.89 7.81
N HIS A 264 11.01 -77.33 8.17
CA HIS A 264 12.14 -76.45 8.44
C HIS A 264 12.57 -75.66 7.19
N ALA A 265 12.61 -76.30 6.01
CA ALA A 265 12.91 -75.61 4.76
C ALA A 265 11.83 -74.57 4.39
N ALA A 266 10.56 -74.85 4.67
CA ALA A 266 9.46 -73.91 4.46
C ALA A 266 9.54 -72.70 5.41
N GLU A 267 9.89 -72.91 6.68
CA GLU A 267 10.13 -71.83 7.65
C GLU A 267 11.27 -70.91 7.20
N LEU A 268 12.40 -71.47 6.77
CA LEU A 268 13.54 -70.69 6.25
C LEU A 268 13.17 -69.90 4.98
N GLN A 269 12.35 -70.49 4.09
CA GLN A 269 11.86 -69.80 2.90
C GLN A 269 10.94 -68.62 3.29
N ALA A 270 10.06 -68.80 4.27
CA ALA A 270 9.20 -67.72 4.76
C ALA A 270 10.00 -66.59 5.42
N MET A 271 11.08 -66.91 6.14
CA MET A 271 12.01 -65.90 6.69
C MET A 271 12.69 -65.09 5.58
N LEU A 272 13.18 -65.75 4.51
CA LEU A 272 13.77 -65.07 3.36
C LEU A 272 12.78 -64.11 2.67
N ASP A 273 11.55 -64.56 2.48
CA ASP A 273 10.49 -63.75 1.88
C ASP A 273 10.13 -62.55 2.77
N GLY A 274 10.12 -62.73 4.10
CA GLY A 274 9.92 -61.67 5.09
C GLY A 274 11.01 -60.59 5.02
N LEU A 275 12.27 -60.99 5.06
CA LEU A 275 13.43 -60.10 4.91
C LEU A 275 13.41 -59.35 3.56
N GLY A 276 12.94 -60.01 2.49
CA GLY A 276 12.74 -59.38 1.19
C GLY A 276 11.72 -58.24 1.23
N ARG A 277 10.61 -58.40 1.96
CA ARG A 277 9.57 -57.36 2.11
C ARG A 277 10.07 -56.18 2.94
N GLU A 278 10.76 -56.42 4.04
CA GLU A 278 11.34 -55.38 4.90
C GLU A 278 12.33 -54.50 4.12
N ARG A 279 13.19 -55.12 3.31
CA ARG A 279 14.12 -54.39 2.42
C ARG A 279 13.40 -53.49 1.41
N VAL A 280 12.30 -53.96 0.83
CA VAL A 280 11.49 -53.14 -0.10
C VAL A 280 10.83 -51.98 0.64
N GLN A 281 10.31 -52.22 1.85
CA GLN A 281 9.68 -51.20 2.68
C GLN A 281 10.68 -50.09 3.05
N LEU A 282 11.86 -50.42 3.56
CA LEU A 282 12.90 -49.45 3.94
C LEU A 282 13.30 -48.55 2.76
N ARG A 283 13.46 -49.13 1.57
CA ARG A 283 13.75 -48.35 0.34
C ARG A 283 12.64 -47.39 -0.03
N SER A 284 11.38 -47.80 0.16
CA SER A 284 10.22 -46.96 -0.13
C SER A 284 10.13 -45.77 0.83
N GLU A 285 10.41 -45.99 2.12
CA GLU A 285 10.44 -44.94 3.13
C GLU A 285 11.57 -43.94 2.88
N ALA A 286 12.78 -44.43 2.57
CA ALA A 286 13.90 -43.59 2.16
C ALA A 286 13.59 -42.78 0.89
N GLY A 287 12.93 -43.40 -0.10
CA GLY A 287 12.46 -42.71 -1.32
C GLY A 287 11.46 -41.59 -1.03
N ALA A 288 10.49 -41.82 -0.14
CA ALA A 288 9.50 -40.83 0.25
C ALA A 288 10.14 -39.62 0.96
N LEU A 289 11.13 -39.86 1.83
CA LEU A 289 11.89 -38.79 2.48
C LEU A 289 12.69 -37.97 1.47
N ARG A 290 13.38 -38.61 0.50
CA ARG A 290 14.10 -37.91 -0.58
C ARG A 290 13.16 -36.98 -1.37
N ALA A 291 11.97 -37.47 -1.75
CA ALA A 291 10.99 -36.67 -2.48
C ALA A 291 10.47 -35.46 -1.67
N ARG A 292 10.27 -35.62 -0.35
CA ARG A 292 9.88 -34.51 0.54
C ARG A 292 10.97 -33.45 0.62
N VAL A 293 12.24 -33.85 0.77
CA VAL A 293 13.38 -32.92 0.80
C VAL A 293 13.50 -32.16 -0.53
N GLU A 294 13.35 -32.84 -1.67
CA GLU A 294 13.39 -32.19 -2.98
C GLU A 294 12.25 -31.17 -3.18
N SER A 295 11.02 -31.53 -2.78
CA SER A 295 9.86 -30.63 -2.82
C SER A 295 10.08 -29.38 -1.95
N LEU A 296 10.57 -29.54 -0.72
CA LEU A 296 10.84 -28.42 0.17
C LEU A 296 12.00 -27.56 -0.31
N THR A 297 13.02 -28.17 -0.90
CA THR A 297 14.13 -27.44 -1.53
C THR A 297 13.65 -26.59 -2.70
N SER A 298 12.77 -27.14 -3.55
CA SER A 298 12.11 -26.39 -4.63
C SER A 298 11.25 -25.23 -4.11
N ALA A 299 10.48 -25.46 -3.03
CA ALA A 299 9.70 -24.41 -2.38
C ALA A 299 10.60 -23.30 -1.80
N ALA A 300 11.71 -23.67 -1.15
CA ALA A 300 12.68 -22.72 -0.60
C ALA A 300 13.37 -21.88 -1.70
N SER A 301 13.66 -22.46 -2.86
CA SER A 301 14.19 -21.71 -4.01
C SER A 301 13.18 -20.71 -4.57
N ARG A 302 11.91 -21.10 -4.68
CA ARG A 302 10.82 -20.17 -5.08
C ARG A 302 10.64 -19.03 -4.08
N ALA A 303 10.68 -19.32 -2.78
CA ALA A 303 10.60 -18.30 -1.74
C ALA A 303 11.75 -17.29 -1.83
N ARG A 304 12.98 -17.74 -2.15
CA ARG A 304 14.12 -16.84 -2.38
C ARG A 304 13.89 -15.91 -3.57
N SER A 305 13.41 -16.43 -4.70
CA SER A 305 13.08 -15.62 -5.87
C SER A 305 12.04 -14.53 -5.57
N LEU A 306 10.98 -14.86 -4.82
CA LEU A 306 9.95 -13.89 -4.46
C LEU A 306 10.45 -12.78 -3.54
N ILE A 307 11.40 -13.09 -2.66
CA ILE A 307 12.02 -12.08 -1.78
C ILE A 307 12.92 -11.15 -2.60
N GLU A 308 13.72 -11.70 -3.53
CA GLU A 308 14.54 -10.91 -4.43
C GLU A 308 13.68 -9.96 -5.28
N GLU A 309 12.57 -10.45 -5.86
CA GLU A 309 11.61 -9.60 -6.57
C GLU A 309 10.99 -8.52 -5.66
N ALA A 310 10.69 -8.83 -4.40
CA ALA A 310 10.16 -7.86 -3.44
C ALA A 310 11.20 -6.79 -3.05
N ASP A 311 12.46 -7.17 -2.92
CA ASP A 311 13.57 -6.25 -2.63
C ASP A 311 13.89 -5.36 -3.82
N ASP A 312 13.84 -5.89 -5.06
CA ASP A 312 13.97 -5.11 -6.29
C ASP A 312 12.87 -4.05 -6.39
N LEU A 313 11.60 -4.45 -6.20
CA LEU A 313 10.46 -3.51 -6.18
C LEU A 313 10.59 -2.46 -5.06
N ARG A 314 11.14 -2.84 -3.91
CA ARG A 314 11.42 -1.91 -2.81
C ARG A 314 12.51 -0.91 -3.21
N SER A 315 13.59 -1.37 -3.84
CA SER A 315 14.69 -0.53 -4.31
C SER A 315 14.24 0.46 -5.40
N ASP A 316 13.42 0.00 -6.35
CA ASP A 316 12.84 0.83 -7.41
C ASP A 316 11.89 1.89 -6.85
N SER A 317 11.07 1.53 -5.86
CA SER A 317 10.21 2.49 -5.17
C SER A 317 11.01 3.54 -4.39
N GLY A 318 12.14 3.15 -3.81
CA GLY A 318 13.07 4.05 -3.12
C GLY A 318 13.77 5.00 -4.10
N PHE A 319 14.16 4.50 -5.28
CA PHE A 319 14.73 5.32 -6.36
C PHE A 319 13.70 6.32 -6.89
N ALA A 320 12.46 5.89 -7.17
CA ALA A 320 11.38 6.75 -7.63
C ALA A 320 11.08 7.87 -6.62
N LYS A 321 10.96 7.55 -5.33
CA LYS A 321 10.81 8.56 -4.26
C LYS A 321 11.98 9.55 -4.22
N LYS A 322 13.21 9.09 -4.47
CA LYS A 322 14.41 9.95 -4.47
C LYS A 322 14.45 10.89 -5.70
N VAL A 323 14.03 10.41 -6.86
CA VAL A 323 13.91 11.22 -8.09
C VAL A 323 12.82 12.27 -7.94
N GLU A 324 11.66 11.91 -7.39
CA GLU A 324 10.57 12.85 -7.11
C GLU A 324 10.98 13.92 -6.10
N ARG A 325 11.68 13.53 -5.02
CA ARG A 325 12.21 14.48 -4.04
C ARG A 325 13.28 15.41 -4.64
N ALA A 326 14.07 14.93 -5.59
CA ALA A 326 15.03 15.75 -6.33
C ALA A 326 14.32 16.74 -7.28
N ALA A 327 13.26 16.30 -7.97
CA ALA A 327 12.46 17.15 -8.85
C ALA A 327 11.74 18.28 -8.09
N VAL A 328 11.25 18.03 -6.88
CA VAL A 328 10.63 19.04 -6.00
C VAL A 328 11.67 20.00 -5.40
N SER A 329 12.95 19.62 -5.34
CA SER A 329 14.03 20.43 -4.77
C SER A 329 14.72 21.39 -5.74
N HIS A 330 14.37 21.36 -7.03
CA HIS A 330 14.89 22.33 -7.99
C HIS A 330 14.13 23.66 -7.88
N PRO A 331 14.78 24.77 -7.50
CA PRO A 331 14.15 26.08 -7.56
C PRO A 331 13.80 26.40 -9.02
N PRO A 332 12.64 27.03 -9.29
CA PRO A 332 12.28 27.42 -10.65
C PRO A 332 13.39 28.30 -11.23
N PRO A 333 13.75 28.14 -12.52
CA PRO A 333 14.72 29.02 -13.16
C PRO A 333 14.23 30.46 -13.03
N PRO A 334 15.11 31.43 -12.73
CA PRO A 334 14.72 32.81 -12.60
C PRO A 334 14.07 33.28 -13.90
N PRO A 335 12.99 34.10 -13.83
CA PRO A 335 12.35 34.61 -15.03
C PRO A 335 13.37 35.39 -15.87
N PRO A 336 13.34 35.25 -17.21
CA PRO A 336 14.24 36.01 -18.06
C PRO A 336 14.02 37.51 -17.81
N PRO A 337 15.10 38.32 -17.80
CA PRO A 337 14.98 39.76 -17.60
C PRO A 337 14.07 40.34 -18.68
N ALA A 338 13.06 41.10 -18.26
CA ALA A 338 12.21 41.86 -19.15
C ALA A 338 13.10 42.79 -19.99
N THR A 339 13.31 42.42 -21.25
CA THR A 339 13.84 43.36 -22.24
C THR A 339 12.77 44.42 -22.42
N ALA A 340 13.11 45.62 -21.95
CA ALA A 340 12.38 46.83 -22.21
C ALA A 340 12.03 46.91 -23.70
N GLU A 341 10.76 47.22 -23.94
CA GLU A 341 10.26 47.76 -25.19
C GLU A 341 11.22 48.86 -25.65
N SER A 342 11.95 48.59 -26.74
CA SER A 342 12.50 49.64 -27.57
C SER A 342 12.00 49.41 -28.98
N SER A 343 11.31 50.44 -29.44
CA SER A 343 10.69 50.66 -30.72
C SER A 343 11.32 49.91 -31.90
N ASP A 344 10.51 49.11 -32.58
CA ASP A 344 10.65 48.96 -34.02
C ASP A 344 9.25 48.81 -34.64
N GLY A 345 8.84 49.83 -35.36
CA GLY A 345 7.76 49.77 -36.32
C GLY A 345 8.12 50.61 -37.54
N PRO A 346 7.41 50.48 -38.67
CA PRO A 346 6.85 49.29 -39.29
C PRO A 346 7.74 48.81 -40.45
N VAL A 347 7.71 47.50 -40.72
CA VAL A 347 8.33 46.89 -41.91
C VAL A 347 7.65 47.43 -43.19
N PRO A 348 8.38 47.95 -44.19
CA PRO A 348 7.77 48.36 -45.45
C PRO A 348 7.40 47.12 -46.29
N LEU A 349 6.14 47.06 -46.71
CA LEU A 349 5.65 46.04 -47.65
C LEU A 349 6.38 46.13 -49.00
N PRO A 350 6.78 45.00 -49.62
CA PRO A 350 7.35 45.02 -50.95
C PRO A 350 6.30 45.38 -52.00
N ARG A 351 6.63 46.36 -52.87
CA ARG A 351 5.81 46.74 -54.03
C ARG A 351 5.74 45.58 -55.05
N PRO A 352 4.59 45.35 -55.69
CA PRO A 352 4.49 44.37 -56.76
C PRO A 352 5.14 44.92 -58.04
N THR A 353 6.24 44.32 -58.48
CA THR A 353 6.78 44.56 -59.82
C THR A 353 5.96 43.77 -60.83
N ARG A 354 5.21 44.51 -61.63
CA ARG A 354 4.44 44.04 -62.78
C ARG A 354 5.43 43.63 -63.87
N LYS A 355 5.34 42.39 -64.36
CA LYS A 355 6.05 41.94 -65.57
C LYS A 355 5.66 42.83 -66.77
N ARG A 356 6.64 43.47 -67.39
CA ARG A 356 6.91 43.44 -68.84
C ARG A 356 8.18 44.21 -69.17
#